data_AF-V4M0A1-F1
#
_entry.id   AF-V4M0A1-F1
#
_cell.length_a   1.000
_cell.length_b   1.000
_cell.length_c   1.000
_cell.angle_alpha   90.00
_cell.angle_beta   90.00
_cell.angle_gamma   90.00
#
_symmetry.space_group_name_H-M   'P 1'
#
loop_
_entity.id
_entity.type
_entity.pdbx_description
1 polymer ?
#
loop_
_entity_poly.entity_id
_entity_poly.type
_entity_poly.pdbx_seq_one_letter_code
_entity_poly.pdbx_strand_id
1 'polypeptide(L)'
;VSCEKQISRIVSDMDLEGIEDGSFKLERVEFFLGSVINAIVSQAMFLLKERGLQLIRDIPEEIKSIAVYGDQTRIQQLLAEFLLSIIRYAPSQEWVEIHLNQVSKQMADGFSAIRTEFRMACPGEGLPPELVRDMFHSSRWTSPEGLGLSVCRKILKLMNGEVQYIRESERSYFLIILELPVPLKRALSTASGSGDMMLMMP
;
A
#
# COMPACT_ATOMS: atom_id res chain seq x y z
N VAL A 1 -17.48 -6.83 16.60
CA VAL A 1 -16.49 -6.35 17.61
C VAL A 1 -15.05 -6.26 17.08
N SER A 2 -14.61 -7.05 16.07
CA SER A 2 -13.24 -6.95 15.51
C SER A 2 -13.06 -5.77 14.54
N CYS A 3 -14.10 -5.40 13.78
CA CYS A 3 -14.00 -4.36 12.75
C CYS A 3 -13.99 -2.92 13.27
N GLU A 4 -14.77 -2.59 14.31
CA GLU A 4 -14.74 -1.25 14.93
C GLU A 4 -13.36 -0.90 15.51
N LYS A 5 -12.60 -1.91 15.96
CA LYS A 5 -11.25 -1.74 16.51
C LYS A 5 -10.19 -1.37 15.48
N GLN A 6 -10.39 -1.64 14.18
CA GLN A 6 -9.43 -1.25 13.14
C GLN A 6 -9.63 0.19 12.70
N ILE A 7 -10.88 0.62 12.54
CA ILE A 7 -11.22 2.02 12.30
C ILE A 7 -10.73 2.89 13.47
N SER A 8 -10.92 2.41 14.70
CA SER A 8 -10.40 3.11 15.87
C SER A 8 -8.89 3.22 15.87
N ARG A 9 -8.11 2.27 15.30
CA ARG A 9 -6.65 2.36 15.24
C ARG A 9 -6.15 3.36 14.21
N ILE A 10 -6.80 3.45 13.05
CA ILE A 10 -6.46 4.47 12.04
C ILE A 10 -6.82 5.85 12.56
N VAL A 11 -7.99 6.00 13.20
CA VAL A 11 -8.39 7.30 13.77
C VAL A 11 -7.65 7.61 15.08
N SER A 12 -7.23 6.62 15.89
CA SER A 12 -6.49 6.86 17.15
C SER A 12 -5.00 7.04 16.97
N ASP A 13 -4.37 6.34 16.02
CA ASP A 13 -2.91 6.33 15.85
C ASP A 13 -2.44 7.30 14.74
N MET A 14 -3.38 8.01 14.12
CA MET A 14 -3.09 9.03 13.11
C MET A 14 -3.39 10.40 13.68
N ASP A 15 -2.34 11.19 13.79
CA ASP A 15 -2.38 12.59 14.22
C ASP A 15 -3.10 13.43 13.15
N LEU A 16 -4.43 13.48 13.24
CA LEU A 16 -5.28 14.24 12.33
C LEU A 16 -4.92 15.72 12.32
N GLU A 17 -4.62 16.27 13.50
CA GLU A 17 -4.19 17.66 13.65
C GLU A 17 -2.88 17.87 12.88
N GLY A 18 -1.90 16.96 13.07
CA GLY A 18 -0.64 16.98 12.35
C GLY A 18 -0.79 16.85 10.83
N ILE A 19 -1.75 16.07 10.35
CA ILE A 19 -2.01 15.91 8.91
C ILE A 19 -2.64 17.18 8.35
N GLU A 20 -3.50 17.86 9.10
CA GLU A 20 -4.20 19.07 8.66
C GLU A 20 -3.32 20.33 8.72
N ASP A 21 -2.44 20.43 9.71
CA ASP A 21 -1.49 21.55 9.85
C ASP A 21 -0.15 21.30 9.11
N GLY A 22 0.05 20.09 8.58
CA GLY A 22 1.24 19.69 7.82
C GLY A 22 2.46 19.35 8.67
N SER A 23 2.31 19.28 10.00
CA SER A 23 3.38 18.88 10.93
C SER A 23 3.60 17.36 10.98
N PHE A 24 2.69 16.57 10.40
CA PHE A 24 2.79 15.13 10.32
C PHE A 24 4.06 14.69 9.56
N LYS A 25 4.90 13.91 10.24
CA LYS A 25 6.16 13.42 9.67
C LYS A 25 6.04 11.95 9.31
N LEU A 26 6.38 11.64 8.06
CA LEU A 26 6.55 10.27 7.59
C LEU A 26 7.93 9.76 7.99
N GLU A 27 7.98 8.55 8.52
CA GLU A 27 9.25 7.87 8.75
C GLU A 27 9.80 7.33 7.43
N ARG A 28 11.11 7.41 7.23
CA ARG A 28 11.77 6.84 6.04
C ARG A 28 12.66 5.70 6.47
N VAL A 29 12.17 4.47 6.28
CA VAL A 29 12.90 3.24 6.56
C VAL A 29 13.04 2.40 5.30
N GLU A 30 14.05 1.54 5.25
CA GLU A 30 14.18 0.52 4.22
C GLU A 30 13.31 -0.69 4.58
N PHE A 31 12.50 -1.18 3.63
CA PHE A 31 11.69 -2.37 3.83
C PHE A 31 11.42 -3.08 2.51
N PHE A 32 11.02 -4.35 2.60
CA PHE A 32 10.58 -5.13 1.45
C PHE A 32 9.07 -4.96 1.21
N LEU A 33 8.66 -4.73 -0.03
CA LEU A 33 7.23 -4.65 -0.38
C LEU A 33 6.47 -5.92 0.00
N GLY A 34 7.10 -7.08 -0.07
CA GLY A 34 6.53 -8.35 0.37
C GLY A 34 6.09 -8.34 1.83
N SER A 35 6.82 -7.65 2.71
CA SER A 35 6.47 -7.55 4.14
C SER A 35 5.14 -6.81 4.34
N VAL A 36 4.92 -5.74 3.59
CA VAL A 36 3.66 -4.97 3.63
C VAL A 36 2.50 -5.83 3.11
N ILE A 37 2.69 -6.49 1.96
CA ILE A 37 1.67 -7.33 1.32
C ILE A 37 1.26 -8.49 2.26
N ASN A 38 2.23 -9.16 2.87
CA ASN A 38 1.97 -10.25 3.80
C ASN A 38 1.20 -9.76 5.03
N ALA A 39 1.56 -8.59 5.55
CA ALA A 39 0.90 -8.00 6.72
C ALA A 39 -0.56 -7.60 6.43
N ILE A 40 -0.85 -6.97 5.28
CA ILE A 40 -2.23 -6.59 4.94
C ILE A 40 -3.10 -7.82 4.67
N VAL A 41 -2.57 -8.85 4.00
CA VAL A 41 -3.28 -10.11 3.78
C VAL A 41 -3.56 -10.80 5.11
N SER A 42 -2.57 -10.88 6.01
CA SER A 42 -2.76 -11.47 7.33
C SER A 42 -3.84 -10.76 8.14
N GLN A 43 -3.92 -9.42 8.07
CA GLN A 43 -4.96 -8.64 8.74
C GLN A 43 -6.35 -8.90 8.15
N ALA A 44 -6.44 -9.08 6.83
CA ALA A 44 -7.68 -9.34 6.12
C ALA A 44 -8.24 -10.75 6.35
N MET A 45 -7.40 -11.75 6.65
CA MET A 45 -7.79 -13.17 6.72
C MET A 45 -8.98 -13.44 7.64
N PHE A 46 -9.06 -12.78 8.79
CA PHE A 46 -10.17 -12.98 9.73
C PHE A 46 -11.50 -12.57 9.10
N LEU A 47 -11.56 -11.36 8.52
CA LEU A 47 -12.79 -10.81 7.94
C LEU A 47 -13.18 -11.55 6.66
N LEU A 48 -12.20 -11.94 5.83
CA LEU A 48 -12.44 -12.80 4.66
C LEU A 48 -13.14 -14.11 5.08
N LYS A 49 -12.62 -14.78 6.13
CA LYS A 49 -13.21 -16.01 6.65
C LYS A 49 -14.59 -15.79 7.25
N GLU A 50 -14.78 -14.73 8.02
CA GLU A 50 -16.06 -14.35 8.63
C GLU A 50 -17.15 -14.13 7.56
N ARG A 51 -16.79 -13.52 6.42
CA ARG A 51 -17.70 -13.26 5.31
C ARG A 51 -17.78 -14.37 4.26
N GLY A 52 -16.97 -15.42 4.42
CA GLY A 52 -16.86 -16.53 3.47
C GLY A 52 -16.34 -16.11 2.09
N LEU A 53 -15.47 -15.11 2.03
CA LEU A 53 -14.92 -14.57 0.78
C LEU A 53 -13.63 -15.29 0.39
N GLN A 54 -13.47 -15.57 -0.90
CA GLN A 54 -12.21 -16.06 -1.45
C GLN A 54 -11.26 -14.90 -1.75
N LEU A 55 -10.00 -14.99 -1.31
CA LEU A 55 -8.98 -14.03 -1.69
C LEU A 55 -8.20 -14.52 -2.92
N ILE A 56 -8.26 -13.74 -4.00
CA ILE A 56 -7.45 -13.89 -5.20
C ILE A 56 -6.24 -12.95 -5.06
N ARG A 57 -5.03 -13.48 -5.31
CA ARG A 57 -3.78 -12.71 -5.23
C ARG A 57 -3.06 -12.81 -6.57
N ASP A 58 -2.99 -11.70 -7.29
CA ASP A 58 -2.16 -11.55 -8.49
C ASP A 58 -1.01 -10.60 -8.17
N ILE A 59 0.03 -11.17 -7.56
CA ILE A 59 1.19 -10.42 -7.06
C ILE A 59 2.45 -11.17 -7.51
N PRO A 60 3.18 -10.65 -8.50
CA PRO A 60 4.45 -11.24 -8.95
C PRO A 60 5.45 -11.38 -7.79
N GLU A 61 6.10 -12.54 -7.71
CA GLU A 61 7.01 -12.87 -6.60
C GLU A 61 8.23 -11.94 -6.59
N GLU A 62 8.67 -11.50 -7.78
CA GLU A 62 9.78 -10.58 -7.96
C GLU A 62 9.53 -9.27 -7.22
N ILE A 63 8.27 -8.78 -7.22
CA ILE A 63 7.89 -7.52 -6.54
C ILE A 63 8.06 -7.64 -5.03
N LYS A 64 7.78 -8.81 -4.46
CA LYS A 64 7.88 -9.02 -3.01
C LYS A 64 9.30 -8.87 -2.50
N SER A 65 10.29 -9.18 -3.34
CA SER A 65 11.72 -9.09 -3.02
C SER A 65 12.32 -7.68 -3.16
N ILE A 66 11.53 -6.71 -3.63
CA ILE A 66 12.03 -5.35 -3.85
C ILE A 66 12.13 -4.60 -2.54
N ALA A 67 13.35 -4.14 -2.23
CA ALA A 67 13.61 -3.18 -1.18
C ALA A 67 13.24 -1.77 -1.65
N VAL A 68 12.50 -1.05 -0.83
CA VAL A 68 12.04 0.33 -1.05
C VAL A 68 12.29 1.17 0.20
N TYR A 69 12.31 2.49 0.03
CA TYR A 69 12.31 3.44 1.13
C TYR A 69 10.93 4.09 1.29
N GLY A 70 10.50 4.26 2.52
CA GLY A 70 9.27 4.98 2.85
C GLY A 70 8.80 4.66 4.25
N ASP A 71 7.57 5.05 4.56
CA ASP A 71 6.95 4.74 5.84
C ASP A 71 6.20 3.41 5.75
N GLN A 72 6.88 2.32 6.10
CA GLN A 72 6.33 0.97 6.03
C GLN A 72 5.01 0.84 6.80
N THR A 73 4.96 1.41 8.00
CA THR A 73 3.82 1.31 8.91
C THR A 73 2.62 2.03 8.32
N ARG A 74 2.80 3.25 7.81
CA ARG A 74 1.70 4.01 7.20
C ARG A 74 1.21 3.39 5.90
N ILE A 75 2.10 2.84 5.07
CA ILE A 75 1.71 2.09 3.86
C ILE A 75 0.92 0.84 4.23
N GLN A 76 1.36 0.09 5.23
CA GLN A 76 0.62 -1.09 5.70
C GLN A 76 -0.77 -0.70 6.22
N GLN A 77 -0.87 0.37 7.01
CA GLN A 77 -2.14 0.87 7.54
C GLN A 77 -3.10 1.28 6.43
N LEU A 78 -2.65 2.12 5.48
CA LEU A 78 -3.52 2.59 4.40
C LEU A 78 -3.99 1.45 3.49
N LEU A 79 -3.08 0.53 3.11
CA LEU A 79 -3.44 -0.57 2.23
C LEU A 79 -4.36 -1.59 2.94
N ALA A 80 -4.16 -1.81 4.24
CA ALA A 80 -5.06 -2.65 5.03
C ALA A 80 -6.47 -2.06 5.07
N GLU A 81 -6.61 -0.75 5.28
CA GLU A 81 -7.93 -0.11 5.37
C GLU A 81 -8.71 -0.18 4.06
N PHE A 82 -8.05 0.12 2.94
CA PHE A 82 -8.69 0.01 1.62
C PHE A 82 -9.12 -1.44 1.36
N LEU A 83 -8.27 -2.42 1.68
CA LEU A 83 -8.59 -3.84 1.52
C LEU A 83 -9.77 -4.26 2.42
N LEU A 84 -9.76 -3.87 3.69
CA LEU A 84 -10.85 -4.19 4.63
C LEU A 84 -12.17 -3.56 4.22
N SER A 85 -12.13 -2.35 3.65
CA SER A 85 -13.32 -1.71 3.09
C SER A 85 -13.88 -2.48 1.91
N ILE A 86 -13.04 -2.92 0.96
CA ILE A 86 -13.45 -3.81 -0.14
C ILE A 86 -14.06 -5.11 0.40
N ILE A 87 -13.40 -5.75 1.37
CA ILE A 87 -13.86 -6.99 1.99
C ILE A 87 -15.17 -6.76 2.73
N ARG A 88 -15.44 -5.60 3.33
CA ARG A 88 -16.68 -5.30 4.08
C ARG A 88 -17.90 -5.15 3.19
N TYR A 89 -17.70 -4.66 1.96
CA TYR A 89 -18.79 -4.37 1.01
C TYR A 89 -18.89 -5.36 -0.16
N ALA A 90 -17.95 -6.29 -0.29
CA ALA A 90 -18.09 -7.40 -1.25
C ALA A 90 -19.37 -8.21 -0.97
N PRO A 91 -20.07 -8.74 -1.97
CA PRO A 91 -21.15 -9.70 -1.74
C PRO A 91 -20.62 -10.95 -1.03
N SER A 92 -21.36 -11.50 -0.06
CA SER A 92 -20.90 -12.69 0.68
C SER A 92 -20.74 -13.91 -0.24
N GLN A 93 -19.82 -14.83 0.10
CA GLN A 93 -19.52 -16.03 -0.71
C GLN A 93 -18.93 -15.77 -2.12
N GLU A 94 -18.50 -14.54 -2.39
CA GLU A 94 -17.81 -14.16 -3.63
C GLU A 94 -16.28 -14.04 -3.43
N TRP A 95 -15.61 -13.39 -4.37
CA TRP A 95 -14.17 -13.13 -4.35
C TRP A 95 -13.82 -11.67 -4.01
N VAL A 96 -12.61 -11.51 -3.48
CA VAL A 96 -11.87 -10.24 -3.40
C VAL A 96 -10.52 -10.46 -4.04
N GLU A 97 -10.08 -9.53 -4.88
CA GLU A 97 -8.81 -9.58 -5.58
C GLU A 97 -7.85 -8.52 -5.04
N ILE A 98 -6.58 -8.89 -4.85
CA ILE A 98 -5.47 -7.95 -4.73
C ILE A 98 -4.53 -8.21 -5.91
N HIS A 99 -4.40 -7.20 -6.76
CA HIS A 99 -3.49 -7.17 -7.90
C HIS A 99 -2.40 -6.14 -7.62
N LEU A 100 -1.14 -6.47 -7.90
CA LEU A 100 -0.03 -5.52 -7.82
C LEU A 100 0.77 -5.51 -9.12
N ASN A 101 0.75 -4.36 -9.81
CA ASN A 101 1.64 -4.06 -10.90
C ASN A 101 2.76 -3.12 -10.46
N GLN A 102 3.88 -3.17 -11.17
CA GLN A 102 4.94 -2.19 -11.02
C GLN A 102 5.45 -1.70 -12.37
N VAL A 103 5.87 -0.45 -12.40
CA VAL A 103 6.61 0.16 -13.50
C VAL A 103 7.86 0.81 -12.92
N SER A 104 9.04 0.33 -13.33
CA SER A 104 10.31 0.95 -12.94
C SER A 104 10.47 2.30 -13.62
N LYS A 105 10.82 3.34 -12.85
CA LYS A 105 11.06 4.69 -13.34
C LYS A 105 12.47 5.11 -12.92
N GLN A 106 13.34 5.31 -13.92
CA GLN A 106 14.66 5.87 -13.67
C GLN A 106 14.50 7.38 -13.45
N MET A 107 14.98 7.90 -12.32
CA MET A 107 14.96 9.35 -12.06
C MET A 107 16.26 9.99 -12.57
N ALA A 108 16.18 11.27 -12.92
CA ALA A 108 17.22 12.02 -13.62
C ALA A 108 18.49 12.31 -12.76
N ASP A 109 18.47 11.93 -11.48
CA ASP A 109 19.46 12.28 -10.45
C ASP A 109 20.17 11.04 -9.86
N GLY A 110 20.08 9.89 -10.53
CA GLY A 110 20.71 8.65 -10.09
C GLY A 110 19.89 7.86 -9.06
N PHE A 111 18.80 8.42 -8.54
CA PHE A 111 17.82 7.66 -7.79
C PHE A 111 16.94 6.85 -8.74
N SER A 112 16.57 5.65 -8.31
CA SER A 112 15.54 4.87 -8.99
C SER A 112 14.31 4.85 -8.11
N ALA A 113 13.14 4.94 -8.72
CA ALA A 113 11.87 4.77 -8.04
C ALA A 113 11.08 3.69 -8.77
N ILE A 114 10.23 2.99 -8.03
CA ILE A 114 9.22 2.14 -8.62
C ILE A 114 7.87 2.78 -8.42
N ARG A 115 7.10 2.85 -9.50
CA ARG A 115 5.68 3.16 -9.41
C ARG A 115 4.95 1.84 -9.22
N THR A 116 4.29 1.70 -8.09
CA THR A 116 3.44 0.55 -7.77
C THR A 116 1.99 0.91 -8.00
N GLU A 117 1.23 -0.04 -8.51
CA GLU A 117 -0.20 0.10 -8.76
C GLU A 117 -0.91 -1.08 -8.10
N PHE A 118 -1.50 -0.82 -6.92
CA PHE A 118 -2.34 -1.77 -6.22
C PHE A 118 -3.77 -1.62 -6.71
N ARG A 119 -4.36 -2.71 -7.20
CA ARG A 119 -5.80 -2.82 -7.45
C ARG A 119 -6.41 -3.77 -6.44
N MET A 120 -7.42 -3.29 -5.72
CA MET A 120 -8.18 -4.10 -4.76
C MET A 120 -9.63 -4.13 -5.23
N ALA A 121 -10.11 -5.28 -5.69
CA ALA A 121 -11.38 -5.39 -6.39
C ALA A 121 -12.35 -6.38 -5.73
N CYS A 122 -13.64 -6.12 -5.87
CA CYS A 122 -14.71 -7.06 -5.55
C CYS A 122 -15.86 -6.93 -6.56
N PRO A 123 -16.70 -7.97 -6.73
CA PRO A 123 -17.88 -7.89 -7.56
C PRO A 123 -18.98 -7.05 -6.91
N GLY A 124 -19.99 -6.67 -7.69
CA GLY A 124 -21.22 -6.04 -7.19
C GLY A 124 -21.13 -4.52 -6.99
N GLU A 125 -22.07 -3.98 -6.20
CA GLU A 125 -22.28 -2.53 -6.06
C GLU A 125 -21.10 -1.79 -5.41
N GLY A 126 -20.27 -2.48 -4.63
CA GLY A 126 -19.13 -1.89 -3.93
C GLY A 126 -19.52 -1.00 -2.75
N LEU A 127 -18.66 -0.02 -2.42
CA LEU A 127 -18.83 0.87 -1.28
C LEU A 127 -20.09 1.76 -1.40
N PRO A 128 -20.83 1.98 -0.31
CA PRO A 128 -21.92 2.96 -0.27
C PRO A 128 -21.48 4.35 -0.80
N PRO A 129 -22.29 5.03 -1.62
CA PRO A 129 -21.94 6.32 -2.21
C PRO A 129 -21.52 7.39 -1.17
N GLU A 130 -22.11 7.36 0.02
CA GLU A 130 -21.77 8.23 1.14
C GLU A 130 -20.33 8.04 1.63
N LEU A 131 -19.82 6.80 1.67
CA LEU A 131 -18.42 6.55 2.06
C LEU A 131 -17.44 7.06 1.01
N VAL A 132 -17.77 6.87 -0.27
CA VAL A 132 -16.96 7.39 -1.37
C VAL A 132 -16.96 8.92 -1.32
N ARG A 133 -18.11 9.55 -1.05
CA ARG A 133 -18.21 11.00 -0.88
C ARG A 133 -17.35 11.48 0.30
N ASP A 134 -17.42 10.81 1.44
CA ASP A 134 -16.68 11.17 2.65
C ASP A 134 -15.15 11.06 2.44
N MET A 135 -14.72 10.05 1.71
CA MET A 135 -13.31 9.86 1.33
C MET A 135 -12.78 11.03 0.47
N PHE A 136 -13.56 11.53 -0.49
CA PHE A 136 -13.06 12.50 -1.48
C PHE A 136 -13.40 13.97 -1.17
N HIS A 137 -14.54 14.26 -0.55
CA HIS A 137 -15.16 15.60 -0.58
C HIS A 137 -15.58 16.18 0.77
N SER A 138 -15.60 15.42 1.87
CA SER A 138 -16.20 15.92 3.12
C SER A 138 -15.20 16.60 4.07
N SER A 139 -15.54 17.80 4.53
CA SER A 139 -15.00 18.40 5.77
C SER A 139 -15.73 17.92 7.04
N ARG A 140 -16.82 17.16 6.87
CA ARG A 140 -17.61 16.55 7.94
C ARG A 140 -17.99 15.12 7.53
N TRP A 141 -17.41 14.14 8.21
CA TRP A 141 -17.61 12.72 7.94
C TRP A 141 -18.91 12.22 8.57
N THR A 142 -19.60 11.32 7.86
CA THR A 142 -20.88 10.76 8.29
C THR A 142 -20.73 9.42 9.02
N SER A 143 -19.57 8.77 8.87
CA SER A 143 -19.22 7.56 9.63
C SER A 143 -17.73 7.49 9.99
N PRO A 144 -17.36 6.70 11.02
CA PRO A 144 -15.97 6.40 11.33
C PRO A 144 -15.17 5.81 10.16
N GLU A 145 -15.80 4.94 9.34
CA GLU A 145 -15.21 4.36 8.13
C GLU A 145 -14.89 5.44 7.08
N GLY A 146 -15.83 6.37 6.86
CA GLY A 146 -15.64 7.48 5.93
C GLY A 146 -14.48 8.38 6.34
N LEU A 147 -14.33 8.63 7.65
CA LEU A 147 -13.17 9.31 8.22
C LEU A 147 -11.88 8.51 7.97
N GLY A 148 -11.86 7.21 8.26
CA GLY A 148 -10.69 6.35 8.01
C GLY A 148 -10.20 6.40 6.56
N LEU A 149 -11.10 6.23 5.60
CA LEU A 149 -10.76 6.31 4.17
C LEU A 149 -10.27 7.71 3.75
N SER A 150 -10.87 8.77 4.28
CA SER A 150 -10.45 10.16 4.05
C SER A 150 -9.02 10.40 4.54
N VAL A 151 -8.70 9.88 5.72
CA VAL A 151 -7.39 9.99 6.36
C VAL A 151 -6.34 9.17 5.61
N CYS A 152 -6.65 7.94 5.22
CA CYS A 152 -5.77 7.14 4.35
C CYS A 152 -5.46 7.86 3.03
N ARG A 153 -6.45 8.50 2.41
CA ARG A 153 -6.24 9.32 1.21
C ARG A 153 -5.34 10.53 1.47
N LYS A 154 -5.50 11.24 2.59
CA LYS A 154 -4.64 12.38 2.95
C LYS A 154 -3.18 11.93 3.13
N ILE A 155 -2.94 10.85 3.86
CA ILE A 155 -1.58 10.29 4.02
C ILE A 155 -1.00 9.85 2.68
N LEU A 156 -1.78 9.14 1.88
CA LEU A 156 -1.33 8.70 0.57
C LEU A 156 -0.85 9.88 -0.30
N LYS A 157 -1.54 11.02 -0.24
CA LYS A 157 -1.10 12.26 -0.89
C LYS A 157 0.21 12.83 -0.31
N LEU A 158 0.41 12.78 1.01
CA LEU A 158 1.67 13.17 1.64
C LEU A 158 2.85 12.29 1.18
N MET A 159 2.54 11.05 0.78
CA MET A 159 3.50 10.11 0.19
C MET A 159 3.63 10.24 -1.34
N ASN A 160 3.13 11.34 -1.93
CA ASN A 160 3.09 11.57 -3.38
C ASN A 160 2.35 10.45 -4.15
N GLY A 161 1.44 9.75 -3.49
CA GLY A 161 0.60 8.73 -4.08
C GLY A 161 -0.81 9.24 -4.37
N GLU A 162 -1.58 8.40 -5.06
CA GLU A 162 -2.95 8.69 -5.45
C GLU A 162 -3.85 7.47 -5.25
N VAL A 163 -5.12 7.72 -4.95
CA VAL A 163 -6.14 6.67 -4.91
C VAL A 163 -7.35 7.11 -5.71
N GLN A 164 -7.84 6.20 -6.54
CA GLN A 164 -9.11 6.30 -7.23
C GLN A 164 -10.02 5.16 -6.75
N TYR A 165 -11.32 5.44 -6.72
CA TYR A 165 -12.33 4.42 -6.54
C TYR A 165 -13.16 4.34 -7.81
N ILE A 166 -13.15 3.17 -8.45
CA ILE A 166 -13.75 2.96 -9.76
C ILE A 166 -14.87 1.94 -9.60
N ARG A 167 -16.05 2.27 -10.11
CA ARG A 167 -17.22 1.40 -10.17
C ARG A 167 -17.54 1.12 -11.63
N GLU A 168 -17.43 -0.14 -12.01
CA GLU A 168 -17.85 -0.70 -13.30
C GLU A 168 -19.18 -1.46 -13.11
N SER A 169 -19.77 -1.97 -14.20
CA SER A 169 -21.07 -2.65 -14.15
C SER A 169 -21.08 -3.90 -13.26
N GLU A 170 -19.97 -4.66 -13.26
CA GLU A 170 -19.88 -5.97 -12.58
C GLU A 170 -18.93 -5.97 -11.37
N ARG A 171 -18.17 -4.89 -11.18
CA ARG A 171 -17.14 -4.82 -10.12
C ARG A 171 -16.86 -3.40 -9.69
N SER A 172 -16.27 -3.28 -8.52
CA SER A 172 -15.69 -2.05 -8.03
C SER A 172 -14.30 -2.29 -7.49
N TYR A 173 -13.44 -1.28 -7.54
CA TYR A 173 -12.09 -1.40 -7.04
C TYR A 173 -11.48 -0.07 -6.59
N PHE A 174 -10.55 -0.18 -5.66
CA PHE A 174 -9.56 0.87 -5.45
C PHE A 174 -8.40 0.66 -6.42
N LEU A 175 -7.94 1.75 -7.04
CA LEU A 175 -6.66 1.85 -7.74
C LEU A 175 -5.77 2.79 -6.94
N ILE A 176 -4.74 2.24 -6.31
CA ILE A 176 -3.82 2.95 -5.43
C ILE A 176 -2.43 2.97 -6.08
N ILE A 177 -1.92 4.18 -6.32
CA ILE A 177 -0.63 4.42 -6.93
C ILE A 177 0.31 4.97 -5.86
N LEU A 178 1.49 4.36 -5.75
CA LEU A 178 2.55 4.79 -4.85
C LEU A 178 3.88 4.81 -5.62
N GLU A 179 4.57 5.96 -5.58
CA GLU A 179 5.96 6.05 -6.05
C GLU A 179 6.90 5.86 -4.87
N LEU A 180 7.69 4.79 -4.89
CA LEU A 180 8.60 4.43 -3.80
C LEU A 180 10.04 4.45 -4.30
N PRO A 181 10.93 5.22 -3.66
CA PRO A 181 12.36 5.16 -3.96
C PRO A 181 12.91 3.76 -3.68
N VAL A 182 13.80 3.27 -4.54
CA VAL A 182 14.54 2.02 -4.31
C VAL A 182 16.01 2.30 -3.97
N PRO A 183 16.68 1.45 -3.20
CA PRO A 183 18.13 1.54 -3.01
C PRO A 183 18.85 1.48 -4.36
N LEU A 184 19.86 2.34 -4.55
CA LEU A 184 20.79 2.14 -5.66
C LEU A 184 21.38 0.74 -5.51
N LYS A 185 21.37 -0.06 -6.58
CA LYS A 185 22.23 -1.24 -6.66
C LYS A 185 23.67 -0.76 -6.45
N ARG A 186 24.23 -0.98 -5.26
CA ARG A 186 25.68 -0.94 -5.09
C ARG A 186 26.23 -1.97 -6.05
N ALA A 187 26.96 -1.51 -7.06
CA ALA A 187 27.79 -2.40 -7.85
C ALA A 187 28.66 -3.16 -6.85
N LEU A 188 28.42 -4.46 -6.71
CA LEU A 188 29.36 -5.34 -6.04
C LEU A 188 30.66 -5.19 -6.81
N SER A 189 31.64 -4.51 -6.21
CA SER A 189 33.01 -4.54 -6.68
C SER A 189 33.42 -6.00 -6.70
N THR A 190 33.49 -6.58 -7.90
CA THR A 190 34.25 -7.79 -8.13
C THR A 190 35.71 -7.43 -7.88
N ALA A 191 36.15 -7.49 -6.63
CA ALA A 191 37.55 -7.71 -6.31
C ALA A 191 37.85 -9.17 -6.65
N SER A 192 37.93 -9.47 -7.95
CA SER A 192 38.60 -10.65 -8.46
C SER A 192 40.09 -10.48 -8.17
N GLY A 193 40.66 -11.44 -7.45
CA GLY A 193 42.07 -11.45 -7.11
C GLY A 193 42.98 -11.43 -8.33
N SER A 194 44.15 -10.83 -8.12
CA SER A 194 45.37 -11.15 -8.83
C SER A 194 46.48 -11.17 -7.79
N GLY A 195 46.66 -12.31 -7.15
CA GLY A 195 48.02 -12.73 -6.85
C GLY A 195 48.67 -13.08 -8.18
N ASP A 196 49.74 -12.38 -8.54
CA ASP A 196 51.01 -13.05 -8.82
C ASP A 196 52.15 -12.07 -9.15
N MET A 197 53.31 -12.51 -8.66
CA MET A 197 54.67 -12.26 -9.17
C MET A 197 55.42 -11.02 -8.67
N MET A 198 55.98 -11.21 -7.47
CA MET A 198 57.17 -10.53 -6.99
C MET A 198 58.35 -10.83 -7.94
N LEU A 199 58.69 -9.86 -8.77
CA LEU A 199 59.96 -9.79 -9.49
C LEU A 199 61.09 -9.51 -8.50
N MET A 200 61.97 -10.48 -8.28
CA MET A 200 63.37 -10.19 -7.94
C MET A 200 64.29 -10.97 -8.87
N MET A 201 64.91 -10.21 -9.77
CA MET A 201 66.22 -10.46 -10.37
C MET A 201 67.15 -9.34 -9.88
N PRO A 202 68.48 -9.42 -10.05
CA PRO A 202 69.27 -10.48 -10.70
C PRO A 202 70.19 -11.26 -9.75
#